data_AF-A0A226D288-F1
#
_entry.id   AF-A0A226D288-F1
#
_cell.length_a   1.000
_cell.length_b   1.000
_cell.length_c   1.000
_cell.angle_alpha   90.00
_cell.angle_beta   90.00
_cell.angle_gamma   90.00
#
_symmetry.space_group_name_H-M   'P 1'
#
loop_
_entity.id
_entity.type
_entity.pdbx_description
1 polymer ?
#
loop_
_entity_poly.entity_id
_entity_poly.type
_entity_poly.pdbx_seq_one_letter_code
_entity_poly.pdbx_strand_id
1 'polypeptide(L)'
;MFIRGFDLAQLSVCASTLCLTTCIDYVVAGDDPKLGGHEAYVKALVDSTRVSGTSFPAIMEEVVMTSALIAHKAELVASHNFEDMPLSGRNPTPQEFLAARWWDAAMSPYFKIPLMFQNGTGVAVDENWVPLGSKVCPSIREAVDVIVRYNEIVDVFHDASTGEPMNELHVAGRYGGLSAVANYADACAAIVDEVARCNCSAGDVAHDWATDIAIGSSAWYMCVPHYRGLTQLAELRHITNTIYKERMQKNRHAAFVTTKVAHSGCRGVLHDDDWAPLYTMGKIDPYISGNCKHCEIIADWISYRCLYRDDRGGKKEKSVRKLVKDSVHLKSCPSLEEFWHNVITIITSYEGLPSDMVAQSIQAVEAVWETLRSALNDMSPDLVAVKVVENHVRLDKAYIKTHKESKGYILRRAMSSVLSVMMDRTDVAVYQRILDSALIHGCESKP
;
A
#
# COMPACT_ATOMS: atom_id res chain seq x y z
N MET A 1 -3.87 2.23 7.54
CA MET A 1 -4.29 0.81 7.50
C MET A 1 -5.46 0.56 8.46
N PHE A 2 -5.29 0.66 9.79
CA PHE A 2 -6.42 0.50 10.74
C PHE A 2 -7.18 1.82 10.97
N ILE A 3 -8.20 2.09 10.15
CA ILE A 3 -8.82 3.44 10.05
C ILE A 3 -10.13 3.58 10.85
N ARG A 4 -11.14 2.73 10.61
CA ARG A 4 -12.46 2.80 11.25
C ARG A 4 -12.55 1.78 12.40
N GLY A 5 -13.00 2.23 13.57
CA GLY A 5 -13.27 1.37 14.73
C GLY A 5 -12.08 1.09 15.65
N PHE A 6 -10.84 1.43 15.26
CA PHE A 6 -9.66 1.13 16.07
C PHE A 6 -9.25 2.27 17.02
N ASP A 7 -9.01 1.91 18.28
CA ASP A 7 -8.50 2.82 19.31
C ASP A 7 -6.99 3.03 19.19
N LEU A 8 -6.54 4.28 19.35
CA LEU A 8 -5.13 4.63 19.17
C LEU A 8 -4.23 4.04 20.27
N ALA A 9 -4.72 3.93 21.51
CA ALA A 9 -3.92 3.35 22.60
C ALA A 9 -3.73 1.85 22.38
N GLN A 10 -4.79 1.14 21.96
CA GLN A 10 -4.70 -0.27 21.57
C GLN A 10 -3.74 -0.48 20.38
N LEU A 11 -3.84 0.35 19.34
CA LEU A 11 -2.91 0.28 18.20
C LEU A 11 -1.46 0.57 18.61
N SER A 12 -1.24 1.46 19.59
CA SER A 12 0.10 1.73 20.12
C SER A 12 0.69 0.50 20.83
N VAL A 13 -0.14 -0.23 21.59
CA VAL A 13 0.26 -1.51 22.17
C VAL A 13 0.60 -2.52 21.09
N CYS A 14 -0.23 -2.65 20.04
CA CYS A 14 0.03 -3.55 18.91
C CYS A 14 1.38 -3.24 18.23
N ALA A 15 1.62 -1.97 17.91
CA ALA A 15 2.87 -1.52 17.29
C ALA A 15 4.08 -1.84 18.18
N SER A 16 3.95 -1.63 19.48
CA SER A 16 4.98 -1.91 20.47
C SER A 16 5.28 -3.42 20.59
N THR A 17 4.28 -4.29 20.39
CA THR A 17 4.48 -5.73 20.34
C THR A 17 5.24 -6.18 19.08
N LEU A 18 4.98 -5.54 17.94
CA LEU A 18 5.68 -5.80 16.67
C LEU A 18 7.14 -5.33 16.69
N CYS A 19 7.57 -4.55 17.68
CA CYS A 19 8.98 -4.18 17.81
C CYS A 19 9.91 -5.39 17.93
N LEU A 20 9.45 -6.57 18.37
CA LEU A 20 10.29 -7.78 18.37
C LEU A 20 10.61 -8.24 16.95
N THR A 21 9.62 -8.30 16.06
CA THR A 21 9.83 -8.71 14.67
C THR A 21 10.73 -7.69 13.98
N THR A 22 10.47 -6.39 14.15
CA THR A 22 11.35 -5.31 13.65
C THR A 22 12.79 -5.42 14.19
N CYS A 23 12.95 -5.78 15.46
CA CYS A 23 14.27 -5.95 16.05
C CYS A 23 15.07 -7.06 15.37
N ILE A 24 14.44 -8.20 15.16
CA ILE A 24 15.07 -9.39 14.59
C ILE A 24 15.32 -9.23 13.10
N ASP A 25 14.40 -8.57 12.40
CA ASP A 25 14.47 -8.38 10.95
C ASP A 25 15.51 -7.33 10.57
N TYR A 26 15.55 -6.19 11.28
CA TYR A 26 16.33 -5.02 10.83
C TYR A 26 17.60 -4.75 11.63
N VAL A 27 17.69 -5.07 12.92
CA VAL A 27 18.87 -4.65 13.68
C VAL A 27 20.08 -5.43 13.20
N VAL A 28 21.14 -4.72 12.82
CA VAL A 28 22.37 -5.23 12.16
C VAL A 28 22.18 -5.83 10.76
N ALA A 29 20.98 -5.82 10.20
CA ALA A 29 20.73 -6.19 8.81
C ALA A 29 21.30 -5.15 7.84
N GLY A 30 21.35 -5.49 6.54
CA GLY A 30 21.85 -4.61 5.49
C GLY A 30 21.02 -3.33 5.30
N ASP A 31 19.73 -3.42 5.59
CA ASP A 31 18.72 -2.35 5.57
C ASP A 31 18.42 -1.72 6.94
N ASP A 32 19.21 -2.06 7.96
CA ASP A 32 19.04 -1.49 9.31
C ASP A 32 18.94 0.05 9.22
N PRO A 33 17.80 0.65 9.60
CA PRO A 33 17.63 2.09 9.51
C PRO A 33 18.48 2.86 10.54
N LYS A 34 19.21 2.14 11.42
CA LYS A 34 20.08 2.65 12.49
C LYS A 34 19.35 3.59 13.47
N LEU A 35 18.05 3.38 13.65
CA LEU A 35 17.19 4.18 14.53
C LEU A 35 17.20 3.72 16.00
N GLY A 36 17.88 2.61 16.31
CA GLY A 36 18.01 2.08 17.66
C GLY A 36 18.70 0.71 17.67
N GLY A 37 19.25 0.32 18.83
CA GLY A 37 19.79 -1.03 19.03
C GLY A 37 18.75 -2.00 19.58
N HIS A 38 19.12 -3.28 19.67
CA HIS A 38 18.28 -4.36 20.22
C HIS A 38 17.58 -3.97 21.53
N GLU A 39 18.30 -3.31 22.44
CA GLU A 39 17.79 -2.88 23.74
C GLU A 39 16.55 -1.96 23.64
N ALA A 40 16.51 -1.05 22.66
CA ALA A 40 15.41 -0.11 22.49
C ALA A 40 14.12 -0.83 22.07
N TYR A 41 14.24 -1.77 21.12
CA TYR A 41 13.11 -2.55 20.63
C TYR A 41 12.60 -3.55 21.68
N VAL A 42 13.51 -4.22 22.39
CA VAL A 42 13.15 -5.12 23.50
C VAL A 42 12.45 -4.35 24.62
N LYS A 43 12.91 -3.13 24.93
CA LYS A 43 12.24 -2.29 25.92
C LYS A 43 10.82 -1.92 25.50
N ALA A 44 10.63 -1.51 24.24
CA ALA A 44 9.28 -1.23 23.71
C ALA A 44 8.38 -2.46 23.80
N LEU A 45 8.89 -3.65 23.44
CA LEU A 45 8.14 -4.89 23.62
C LEU A 45 7.72 -5.10 25.09
N VAL A 46 8.66 -4.99 26.03
CA VAL A 46 8.40 -5.18 27.47
C VAL A 46 7.37 -4.18 28.00
N ASP A 47 7.40 -2.94 27.54
CA ASP A 47 6.40 -1.95 27.95
C ASP A 47 4.99 -2.34 27.46
N SER A 48 4.85 -2.95 26.28
CA SER A 48 3.56 -3.44 25.77
C SER A 48 2.96 -4.60 26.59
N THR A 49 3.82 -5.46 27.15
CA THR A 49 3.38 -6.62 27.95
C THR A 49 2.80 -6.21 29.30
N ARG A 50 3.22 -5.05 29.83
CA ARG A 50 2.73 -4.48 31.09
C ARG A 50 1.33 -3.87 30.99
N VAL A 51 0.91 -3.46 29.78
CA VAL A 51 -0.38 -2.78 29.55
C VAL A 51 -1.51 -3.74 29.22
N SER A 52 -1.22 -4.95 28.73
CA SER A 52 -2.20 -5.79 28.01
C SER A 52 -2.88 -6.91 28.83
N GLY A 53 -2.47 -7.17 30.07
CA GLY A 53 -3.14 -8.15 30.94
C GLY A 53 -3.08 -9.62 30.46
N THR A 54 -4.09 -10.43 30.79
CA THR A 54 -4.07 -11.90 30.69
C THR A 54 -4.36 -12.49 29.30
N SER A 55 -4.84 -11.71 28.33
CA SER A 55 -5.13 -12.17 26.95
C SER A 55 -3.88 -12.21 26.05
N PHE A 56 -2.80 -11.63 26.53
CA PHE A 56 -1.54 -11.40 25.81
C PHE A 56 -0.69 -12.66 25.50
N PRO A 57 -0.68 -13.74 26.31
CA PRO A 57 0.24 -14.87 26.12
C PRO A 57 0.15 -15.60 24.77
N ALA A 58 -1.05 -15.97 24.30
CA ALA A 58 -1.20 -16.75 23.06
C ALA A 58 -0.76 -15.99 21.80
N ILE A 59 -0.95 -14.67 21.79
CA ILE A 59 -0.48 -13.80 20.72
C ILE A 59 1.03 -13.61 20.77
N MET A 60 1.59 -13.52 21.97
CA MET A 60 3.04 -13.44 22.13
C MET A 60 3.75 -14.70 21.64
N GLU A 61 3.13 -15.87 21.77
CA GLU A 61 3.63 -17.10 21.14
C GLU A 61 3.74 -16.92 19.62
N GLU A 62 2.71 -16.38 18.97
CA GLU A 62 2.74 -16.14 17.53
C GLU A 62 3.78 -15.10 17.10
N VAL A 63 3.97 -14.03 17.88
CA VAL A 63 5.04 -13.04 17.66
C VAL A 63 6.41 -13.69 17.80
N VAL A 64 6.64 -14.49 18.84
CA VAL A 64 7.90 -15.21 19.06
C VAL A 64 8.16 -16.23 17.96
N MET A 65 7.16 -17.00 17.56
CA MET A 65 7.27 -17.98 16.46
C MET A 65 7.60 -17.29 15.13
N THR A 66 6.94 -16.17 14.84
CA THR A 66 7.22 -15.34 13.66
C THR A 66 8.67 -14.83 13.68
N SER A 67 9.10 -14.26 14.80
CA SER A 67 10.47 -13.79 14.98
C SER A 67 11.50 -14.92 14.86
N ALA A 68 11.22 -16.10 15.40
CA ALA A 68 12.10 -17.26 15.29
C ALA A 68 12.23 -17.73 13.83
N LEU A 69 11.15 -17.69 13.05
CA LEU A 69 11.17 -18.01 11.63
C LEU A 69 12.03 -17.02 10.84
N ILE A 70 11.86 -15.71 11.08
CA ILE A 70 12.67 -14.66 10.43
C ILE A 70 14.16 -14.84 10.77
N ALA A 71 14.49 -15.04 12.05
CA ALA A 71 15.85 -15.29 12.49
C ALA A 71 16.46 -16.54 11.82
N HIS A 72 15.69 -17.63 11.76
CA HIS A 72 16.14 -18.87 11.13
C HIS A 72 16.37 -18.70 9.61
N LYS A 73 15.51 -17.95 8.91
CA LYS A 73 15.73 -17.57 7.50
C LYS A 73 17.06 -16.84 7.34
N ALA A 74 17.31 -15.81 8.16
CA ALA A 74 18.53 -15.04 8.09
C ALA A 74 19.78 -15.90 8.33
N GLU A 75 19.73 -16.84 9.28
CA GLU A 75 20.80 -17.82 9.51
C GLU A 75 21.05 -18.72 8.29
N LEU A 76 19.98 -19.24 7.67
CA LEU A 76 20.08 -20.07 6.46
C LEU A 76 20.74 -19.30 5.31
N VAL A 77 20.30 -18.06 5.06
CA VAL A 77 20.87 -17.17 4.03
C VAL A 77 22.34 -16.90 4.31
N ALA A 78 22.69 -16.56 5.56
CA ALA A 78 24.08 -16.30 5.94
C ALA A 78 24.99 -17.54 5.82
N SER A 79 24.45 -18.73 6.11
CA SER A 79 25.22 -19.98 6.05
C SER A 79 25.61 -20.43 4.63
N HIS A 80 24.96 -19.88 3.58
CA HIS A 80 25.15 -20.24 2.17
C HIS A 80 25.03 -21.74 1.84
N ASN A 81 24.56 -22.57 2.78
CA ASN A 81 24.56 -24.03 2.63
C ASN A 81 23.30 -24.51 1.89
N PHE A 82 23.03 -23.90 0.74
CA PHE A 82 21.86 -24.20 -0.10
C PHE A 82 22.02 -25.52 -0.87
N GLU A 83 23.26 -26.01 -1.05
CA GLU A 83 23.56 -27.25 -1.77
C GLU A 83 23.03 -28.50 -1.04
N ASP A 84 22.91 -28.44 0.29
CA ASP A 84 22.43 -29.53 1.14
C ASP A 84 20.92 -29.49 1.38
N MET A 85 20.22 -28.45 0.91
CA MET A 85 18.77 -28.37 1.08
C MET A 85 18.07 -29.30 0.10
N PRO A 86 17.12 -30.15 0.56
CA PRO A 86 16.37 -31.02 -0.31
C PRO A 86 15.57 -30.19 -1.32
N LEU A 87 15.99 -30.21 -2.58
CA LEU A 87 15.22 -29.61 -3.67
C LEU A 87 13.86 -30.32 -3.74
N SER A 88 12.77 -29.58 -3.64
CA SER A 88 11.38 -30.07 -3.68
C SER A 88 10.99 -30.70 -5.03
N GLY A 89 11.91 -30.79 -5.99
CA GLY A 89 11.69 -31.34 -7.33
C GLY A 89 10.77 -30.50 -8.22
N ARG A 90 10.21 -29.39 -7.71
CA ARG A 90 9.35 -28.46 -8.43
C ARG A 90 9.50 -27.03 -7.88
N ASN A 91 9.09 -26.05 -8.66
CA ASN A 91 9.02 -24.66 -8.21
C ASN A 91 7.93 -24.49 -7.13
N PRO A 92 8.10 -23.54 -6.19
CA PRO A 92 7.00 -23.15 -5.31
C PRO A 92 5.86 -22.54 -6.14
N THR A 93 4.62 -22.84 -5.79
CA THR A 93 3.46 -22.16 -6.36
C THR A 93 3.33 -20.74 -5.76
N PRO A 94 2.66 -19.79 -6.43
CA PRO A 94 2.42 -18.46 -5.86
C PRO A 94 1.70 -18.48 -4.50
N GLN A 95 0.77 -19.44 -4.29
CA GLN A 95 0.07 -19.61 -3.02
C GLN A 95 1.00 -20.10 -1.91
N GLU A 96 1.88 -21.05 -2.20
CA GLU A 96 2.89 -21.53 -1.24
C GLU A 96 3.88 -20.43 -0.88
N PHE A 97 4.33 -19.65 -1.87
CA PHE A 97 5.16 -18.48 -1.65
C PHE A 97 4.45 -17.48 -0.73
N LEU A 98 3.22 -17.07 -1.06
CA LEU A 98 2.47 -16.10 -0.24
C LEU A 98 2.20 -16.62 1.17
N ALA A 99 1.94 -17.92 1.34
CA ALA A 99 1.76 -18.51 2.66
C ALA A 99 3.03 -18.40 3.52
N ALA A 100 4.21 -18.68 2.94
CA ALA A 100 5.49 -18.49 3.62
C ALA A 100 5.77 -17.00 3.86
N ARG A 101 5.51 -16.15 2.87
CA ARG A 101 5.73 -14.70 2.93
C ARG A 101 4.85 -14.03 3.98
N TRP A 102 3.67 -14.55 4.28
CA TRP A 102 2.84 -14.06 5.39
C TRP A 102 3.52 -14.21 6.76
N TRP A 103 4.31 -15.26 6.96
CA TRP A 103 5.10 -15.41 8.18
C TRP A 103 6.33 -14.52 8.16
N ASP A 104 7.06 -14.54 7.05
CA ASP A 104 8.27 -13.73 6.86
C ASP A 104 8.00 -12.22 6.99
N ALA A 105 6.90 -11.72 6.42
CA ALA A 105 6.47 -10.33 6.53
C ALA A 105 5.78 -9.99 7.87
N ALA A 106 5.79 -10.90 8.85
CA ALA A 106 5.09 -10.76 10.13
C ALA A 106 3.59 -10.38 10.02
N MET A 107 2.94 -10.78 8.93
CA MET A 107 1.55 -10.39 8.61
C MET A 107 0.55 -10.92 9.62
N SER A 108 0.79 -12.13 10.12
CA SER A 108 -0.13 -12.77 11.06
C SER A 108 -0.26 -11.98 12.38
N PRO A 109 0.83 -11.71 13.14
CA PRO A 109 0.74 -10.85 14.30
C PRO A 109 0.35 -9.40 13.93
N TYR A 110 0.71 -8.92 12.74
CA TYR A 110 0.32 -7.57 12.29
C TYR A 110 -1.21 -7.35 12.27
N PHE A 111 -1.98 -8.34 11.79
CA PHE A 111 -3.44 -8.22 11.69
C PHE A 111 -4.21 -8.78 12.88
N LYS A 112 -3.76 -9.89 13.47
CA LYS A 112 -4.50 -10.55 14.55
C LYS A 112 -4.56 -9.71 15.82
N ILE A 113 -3.48 -9.03 16.18
CA ILE A 113 -3.38 -8.29 17.44
C ILE A 113 -4.40 -7.13 17.48
N PRO A 114 -4.47 -6.24 16.47
CA PRO A 114 -5.49 -5.20 16.43
C PRO A 114 -6.93 -5.75 16.45
N LEU A 115 -7.19 -6.85 15.73
CA LEU A 115 -8.53 -7.47 15.68
C LEU A 115 -8.94 -8.09 17.01
N MET A 116 -8.01 -8.70 17.74
CA MET A 116 -8.22 -9.21 19.10
C MET A 116 -8.58 -8.06 20.06
N PHE A 117 -7.84 -6.95 20.02
CA PHE A 117 -8.15 -5.79 20.89
C PHE A 117 -9.53 -5.17 20.61
N GLN A 118 -10.03 -5.34 19.39
CA GLN A 118 -11.39 -4.96 19.00
C GLN A 118 -12.44 -6.01 19.38
N ASN A 119 -12.04 -7.21 19.82
CA ASN A 119 -12.91 -8.34 20.13
C ASN A 119 -13.92 -8.65 19.00
N GLY A 120 -13.48 -8.53 17.74
CA GLY A 120 -14.35 -8.70 16.57
C GLY A 120 -15.37 -7.58 16.35
N THR A 121 -15.30 -6.49 17.12
CA THR A 121 -16.11 -5.29 16.89
C THR A 121 -15.65 -4.61 15.60
N GLY A 122 -16.58 -4.24 14.73
CA GLY A 122 -16.28 -3.73 13.40
C GLY A 122 -16.22 -4.86 12.38
N VAL A 123 -15.16 -5.67 12.38
CA VAL A 123 -14.95 -6.73 11.36
C VAL A 123 -15.19 -8.11 11.96
N ALA A 124 -16.09 -8.88 11.34
CA ALA A 124 -16.35 -10.26 11.77
C ALA A 124 -15.12 -11.15 11.53
N VAL A 125 -14.73 -11.90 12.57
CA VAL A 125 -13.55 -12.77 12.60
C VAL A 125 -13.95 -14.17 13.06
N ASP A 126 -13.13 -15.17 12.72
CA ASP A 126 -13.24 -16.52 13.27
C ASP A 126 -12.53 -16.64 14.65
N GLU A 127 -12.53 -17.85 15.21
CA GLU A 127 -11.87 -18.18 16.47
C GLU A 127 -10.36 -17.96 16.48
N ASN A 128 -9.73 -17.80 15.31
CA ASN A 128 -8.30 -17.54 15.14
C ASN A 128 -8.02 -16.07 14.77
N TRP A 129 -9.00 -15.18 14.95
CA TRP A 129 -8.94 -13.76 14.60
C TRP A 129 -8.74 -13.49 13.11
N VAL A 130 -9.09 -14.45 12.24
CA VAL A 130 -9.03 -14.28 10.78
C VAL A 130 -10.35 -13.64 10.30
N PRO A 131 -10.30 -12.52 9.56
CA PRO A 131 -11.49 -11.88 9.00
C PRO A 131 -12.30 -12.82 8.11
N LEU A 132 -13.56 -13.07 8.47
CA LEU A 132 -14.43 -14.03 7.76
C LEU A 132 -14.62 -13.68 6.29
N GLY A 133 -14.65 -12.38 5.97
CA GLY A 133 -14.78 -11.90 4.59
C GLY A 133 -13.67 -12.39 3.65
N SER A 134 -12.47 -12.64 4.17
CA SER A 134 -11.34 -13.17 3.38
C SER A 134 -11.56 -14.62 2.92
N LYS A 135 -12.41 -15.39 3.60
CA LYS A 135 -12.82 -16.75 3.21
C LYS A 135 -13.94 -16.76 2.16
N VAL A 136 -14.63 -15.64 1.99
CA VAL A 136 -15.83 -15.53 1.13
C VAL A 136 -15.51 -14.79 -0.17
N CYS A 137 -14.67 -13.75 -0.11
CA CYS A 137 -14.37 -12.89 -1.25
C CYS A 137 -12.87 -12.88 -1.58
N PRO A 138 -12.46 -13.36 -2.76
CA PRO A 138 -11.06 -13.29 -3.20
C PRO A 138 -10.51 -11.86 -3.22
N SER A 139 -11.30 -10.85 -3.61
CA SER A 139 -10.84 -9.45 -3.62
C SER A 139 -10.51 -8.92 -2.23
N ILE A 140 -11.19 -9.40 -1.17
CA ILE A 140 -10.81 -9.07 0.21
C ILE A 140 -9.46 -9.68 0.55
N ARG A 141 -9.22 -10.95 0.18
CA ARG A 141 -7.94 -11.61 0.40
C ARG A 141 -6.81 -10.89 -0.35
N GLU A 142 -7.01 -10.60 -1.64
CA GLU A 142 -6.04 -9.87 -2.46
C GLU A 142 -5.71 -8.50 -1.88
N ALA A 143 -6.71 -7.78 -1.37
CA ALA A 143 -6.53 -6.46 -0.76
C ALA A 143 -5.74 -6.48 0.55
N VAL A 144 -5.80 -7.57 1.30
CA VAL A 144 -4.93 -7.76 2.47
C VAL A 144 -3.53 -8.14 2.00
N ASP A 145 -3.40 -9.05 1.03
CA ASP A 145 -2.12 -9.50 0.49
C ASP A 145 -1.35 -8.39 -0.26
N VAL A 146 -2.04 -7.34 -0.74
CA VAL A 146 -1.40 -6.23 -1.48
C VAL A 146 -0.39 -5.45 -0.65
N ILE A 147 -0.45 -5.52 0.69
CA ILE A 147 0.58 -4.92 1.56
C ILE A 147 1.96 -5.53 1.28
N VAL A 148 2.04 -6.86 1.16
CA VAL A 148 3.25 -7.58 0.78
C VAL A 148 3.67 -7.08 -0.59
N ARG A 149 2.76 -7.10 -1.57
CA ARG A 149 3.07 -6.73 -2.96
C ARG A 149 3.60 -5.31 -3.14
N TYR A 150 3.10 -4.35 -2.37
CA TYR A 150 3.65 -2.99 -2.36
C TYR A 150 5.04 -2.95 -1.73
N ASN A 151 5.31 -3.73 -0.68
CA ASN A 151 6.65 -3.90 -0.14
C ASN A 151 7.61 -4.49 -1.19
N GLU A 152 7.19 -5.56 -1.87
CA GLU A 152 7.98 -6.24 -2.92
C GLU A 152 8.45 -5.28 -4.01
N ILE A 153 7.57 -4.37 -4.45
CA ILE A 153 7.89 -3.37 -5.46
C ILE A 153 8.90 -2.35 -4.95
N VAL A 154 8.74 -1.89 -3.71
CA VAL A 154 9.57 -0.80 -3.17
C VAL A 154 10.96 -1.29 -2.81
N ASP A 155 11.07 -2.54 -2.34
CA ASP A 155 12.33 -3.14 -1.94
C ASP A 155 12.99 -3.93 -3.08
N VAL A 156 12.40 -3.94 -4.29
CA VAL A 156 12.88 -4.74 -5.45
C VAL A 156 14.37 -4.58 -5.76
N PHE A 157 14.91 -3.37 -5.63
CA PHE A 157 16.34 -3.10 -5.84
C PHE A 157 17.17 -3.48 -4.61
N HIS A 158 16.63 -3.21 -3.42
CA HIS A 158 17.32 -3.48 -2.17
C HIS A 158 17.49 -4.98 -1.98
N ASP A 159 16.40 -5.73 -2.07
CA ASP A 159 16.35 -7.19 -1.92
C ASP A 159 17.28 -7.89 -2.92
N ALA A 160 17.36 -7.36 -4.15
CA ALA A 160 18.27 -7.89 -5.16
C ALA A 160 19.74 -7.66 -4.77
N SER A 161 20.04 -6.53 -4.13
CA SER A 161 21.40 -6.17 -3.71
C SER A 161 21.87 -6.88 -2.45
N THR A 162 20.94 -7.22 -1.55
CA THR A 162 21.22 -7.94 -0.30
C THR A 162 21.06 -9.44 -0.42
N GLY A 163 20.49 -9.92 -1.53
CA GLY A 163 20.23 -11.34 -1.75
C GLY A 163 19.07 -11.86 -0.90
N GLU A 164 18.12 -11.00 -0.54
CA GLU A 164 16.90 -11.40 0.18
C GLU A 164 16.08 -12.37 -0.70
N PRO A 165 15.90 -13.64 -0.28
CA PRO A 165 15.27 -14.65 -1.13
C PRO A 165 13.73 -14.53 -1.21
N MET A 166 13.08 -13.80 -0.31
CA MET A 166 11.63 -13.77 -0.16
C MET A 166 10.94 -12.61 -0.89
N ASN A 167 11.41 -12.26 -2.11
CA ASN A 167 10.75 -11.24 -2.93
C ASN A 167 9.88 -11.80 -4.08
N GLU A 168 8.57 -11.50 -4.09
CA GLU A 168 7.61 -12.08 -5.06
C GLU A 168 7.97 -11.74 -6.50
N LEU A 169 8.47 -10.53 -6.76
CA LEU A 169 8.86 -10.09 -8.10
C LEU A 169 10.09 -10.85 -8.60
N HIS A 170 11.06 -11.12 -7.73
CA HIS A 170 12.24 -11.90 -8.12
C HIS A 170 11.88 -13.35 -8.40
N VAL A 171 11.02 -13.95 -7.57
CA VAL A 171 10.53 -15.30 -7.75
C VAL A 171 9.70 -15.42 -9.05
N ALA A 172 8.77 -14.49 -9.28
CA ALA A 172 7.97 -14.43 -10.50
C ALA A 172 8.84 -14.21 -11.74
N GLY A 173 9.82 -13.30 -11.68
CA GLY A 173 10.77 -13.07 -12.77
C GLY A 173 11.64 -14.29 -13.06
N ARG A 174 12.04 -15.04 -12.03
CA ARG A 174 12.89 -16.24 -12.15
C ARG A 174 12.18 -17.41 -12.82
N TYR A 175 10.88 -17.59 -12.56
CA TYR A 175 10.11 -18.74 -13.04
C TYR A 175 9.22 -18.40 -14.25
N GLY A 176 8.56 -17.25 -14.25
CA GLY A 176 7.65 -16.80 -15.30
C GLY A 176 8.25 -15.77 -16.28
N GLY A 177 9.49 -15.34 -16.06
CA GLY A 177 10.19 -14.37 -16.92
C GLY A 177 9.65 -12.94 -16.81
N LEU A 178 10.13 -12.05 -17.69
CA LEU A 178 9.76 -10.62 -17.67
C LEU A 178 8.25 -10.38 -17.82
N SER A 179 7.53 -11.24 -18.54
CA SER A 179 6.08 -11.13 -18.68
C SER A 179 5.32 -11.33 -17.37
N ALA A 180 5.87 -12.09 -16.42
CA ALA A 180 5.23 -12.33 -15.12
C ALA A 180 5.19 -11.05 -14.26
N VAL A 181 6.21 -10.20 -14.39
CA VAL A 181 6.37 -8.98 -13.58
C VAL A 181 5.93 -7.71 -14.33
N ALA A 182 5.70 -7.77 -15.64
CA ALA A 182 5.28 -6.63 -16.43
C ALA A 182 3.86 -6.14 -16.05
N ASN A 183 3.73 -4.87 -15.69
CA ASN A 183 2.47 -4.26 -15.19
C ASN A 183 2.00 -4.81 -13.82
N TYR A 184 2.87 -5.44 -13.04
CA TYR A 184 2.54 -5.94 -11.70
C TYR A 184 2.04 -4.83 -10.75
N ALA A 185 2.64 -3.64 -10.82
CA ALA A 185 2.19 -2.51 -10.00
C ALA A 185 0.80 -1.99 -10.42
N ASP A 186 0.48 -1.99 -11.72
CA ASP A 186 -0.89 -1.71 -12.20
C ASP A 186 -1.90 -2.74 -11.65
N ALA A 187 -1.52 -4.03 -11.60
CA ALA A 187 -2.36 -5.09 -11.03
C ALA A 187 -2.58 -4.89 -9.52
N CYS A 188 -1.54 -4.50 -8.76
CA CYS A 188 -1.67 -4.16 -7.34
C CYS A 188 -2.63 -2.98 -7.12
N ALA A 189 -2.54 -1.95 -7.97
CA ALA A 189 -3.46 -0.82 -7.93
C ALA A 189 -4.90 -1.24 -8.26
N ALA A 190 -5.09 -2.21 -9.17
CA ALA A 190 -6.42 -2.73 -9.52
C ALA A 190 -7.07 -3.48 -8.35
N ILE A 191 -6.31 -4.25 -7.57
CA ILE A 191 -6.81 -4.92 -6.36
C ILE A 191 -7.55 -3.92 -5.44
N VAL A 192 -6.95 -2.75 -5.21
CA VAL A 192 -7.52 -1.69 -4.35
C VAL A 192 -8.86 -1.22 -4.90
N ASP A 193 -8.99 -1.06 -6.21
CA ASP A 193 -10.23 -0.61 -6.85
C ASP A 193 -11.29 -1.70 -6.90
N GLU A 194 -10.89 -2.95 -7.11
CA GLU A 194 -11.78 -4.09 -7.20
C GLU A 194 -12.39 -4.43 -5.84
N VAL A 195 -11.60 -4.46 -4.76
CA VAL A 195 -12.14 -4.64 -3.40
C VAL A 195 -13.06 -3.47 -3.01
N ALA A 196 -12.70 -2.25 -3.42
CA ALA A 196 -13.50 -1.07 -3.16
C ALA A 196 -14.85 -1.13 -3.89
N ARG A 197 -14.95 -1.77 -5.07
CA ARG A 197 -16.16 -1.87 -5.89
C ARG A 197 -16.98 -3.13 -5.67
N CYS A 198 -16.39 -4.20 -5.14
CA CYS A 198 -17.04 -5.52 -5.07
C CYS A 198 -18.30 -5.48 -4.21
N ASN A 199 -19.44 -5.96 -4.74
CA ASN A 199 -20.73 -5.95 -4.02
C ASN A 199 -21.20 -7.36 -3.68
N CYS A 200 -20.27 -8.26 -3.35
CA CYS A 200 -20.58 -9.65 -3.03
C CYS A 200 -21.14 -9.80 -1.60
N SER A 201 -21.54 -11.04 -1.27
CA SER A 201 -22.18 -11.38 0.01
C SER A 201 -21.26 -11.30 1.23
N ALA A 202 -19.96 -11.00 1.08
CA ALA A 202 -19.06 -10.80 2.22
C ALA A 202 -19.42 -9.55 3.07
N GLY A 203 -20.25 -8.65 2.54
CA GLY A 203 -20.81 -7.50 3.26
C GLY A 203 -19.93 -6.26 3.24
N ASP A 204 -20.55 -5.09 3.45
CA ASP A 204 -19.88 -3.80 3.27
C ASP A 204 -18.73 -3.56 4.25
N VAL A 205 -18.91 -3.97 5.51
CA VAL A 205 -17.90 -3.73 6.55
C VAL A 205 -16.59 -4.46 6.26
N ALA A 206 -16.66 -5.70 5.77
CA ALA A 206 -15.48 -6.47 5.43
C ALA A 206 -14.73 -5.87 4.22
N HIS A 207 -15.45 -5.37 3.21
CA HIS A 207 -14.84 -4.70 2.06
C HIS A 207 -14.26 -3.33 2.43
N ASP A 208 -14.94 -2.56 3.27
CA ASP A 208 -14.44 -1.26 3.70
C ASP A 208 -13.17 -1.41 4.52
N TRP A 209 -13.11 -2.40 5.43
CA TRP A 209 -11.90 -2.77 6.16
C TRP A 209 -10.77 -3.19 5.21
N ALA A 210 -11.03 -4.10 4.27
CA ALA A 210 -10.01 -4.56 3.33
C ALA A 210 -9.50 -3.43 2.44
N THR A 211 -10.40 -2.51 2.06
CA THR A 211 -10.00 -1.31 1.32
C THR A 211 -9.16 -0.37 2.19
N ASP A 212 -9.47 -0.22 3.49
CA ASP A 212 -8.68 0.60 4.45
C ASP A 212 -7.25 0.07 4.59
N ILE A 213 -7.10 -1.26 4.60
CA ILE A 213 -5.79 -1.93 4.57
C ILE A 213 -5.10 -1.57 3.25
N ALA A 214 -5.69 -1.88 2.10
CA ALA A 214 -5.06 -1.70 0.79
C ALA A 214 -4.61 -0.25 0.50
N ILE A 215 -5.49 0.74 0.70
CA ILE A 215 -5.12 2.16 0.52
C ILE A 215 -4.07 2.60 1.54
N GLY A 216 -4.16 2.08 2.77
CA GLY A 216 -3.25 2.40 3.84
C GLY A 216 -1.85 1.87 3.56
N SER A 217 -1.73 0.64 3.08
CA SER A 217 -0.47 0.03 2.69
C SER A 217 0.17 0.78 1.53
N SER A 218 -0.60 1.09 0.49
CA SER A 218 -0.16 1.90 -0.65
C SER A 218 0.40 3.25 -0.21
N ALA A 219 -0.27 3.95 0.71
CA ALA A 219 0.20 5.22 1.25
C ALA A 219 1.42 5.09 2.18
N TRP A 220 1.46 4.02 2.97
CA TRP A 220 2.47 3.82 4.01
C TRP A 220 3.87 3.63 3.46
N TYR A 221 4.08 2.70 2.53
CA TYR A 221 5.41 2.41 1.96
C TYR A 221 6.02 3.62 1.24
N MET A 222 5.20 4.55 0.77
CA MET A 222 5.68 5.77 0.11
C MET A 222 6.01 6.89 1.11
N CYS A 223 5.20 7.04 2.16
CA CYS A 223 5.34 8.15 3.10
C CYS A 223 6.30 7.86 4.26
N VAL A 224 6.62 6.60 4.54
CA VAL A 224 7.55 6.25 5.61
C VAL A 224 8.99 6.37 5.12
N PRO A 225 9.85 7.12 5.85
CA PRO A 225 11.23 7.37 5.41
C PRO A 225 12.06 6.11 5.16
N HIS A 226 11.83 5.04 5.92
CA HIS A 226 12.60 3.78 5.83
C HIS A 226 12.58 3.16 4.43
N TYR A 227 11.42 3.10 3.77
CA TYR A 227 11.27 2.45 2.46
C TYR A 227 11.73 3.31 1.28
N ARG A 228 12.05 4.60 1.53
CA ARG A 228 12.61 5.52 0.53
C ARG A 228 11.83 5.64 -0.78
N GLY A 229 10.55 5.27 -0.85
CA GLY A 229 9.80 5.20 -2.12
C GLY A 229 9.80 6.49 -2.94
N LEU A 230 9.57 7.64 -2.29
CA LEU A 230 9.64 8.97 -2.93
C LEU A 230 11.08 9.35 -3.33
N THR A 231 12.08 8.93 -2.56
CA THR A 231 13.49 9.17 -2.90
C THR A 231 13.90 8.37 -4.14
N GLN A 232 13.48 7.10 -4.20
CA GLN A 232 13.69 6.23 -5.38
C GLN A 232 13.04 6.84 -6.63
N LEU A 233 11.86 7.46 -6.51
CA LEU A 233 11.25 8.19 -7.62
C LEU A 233 12.18 9.26 -8.19
N ALA A 234 12.85 10.04 -7.32
CA ALA A 234 13.78 11.08 -7.73
C ALA A 234 15.07 10.52 -8.34
N GLU A 235 15.59 9.42 -7.78
CA GLU A 235 16.78 8.72 -8.29
C GLU A 235 16.51 8.13 -9.68
N LEU A 236 15.34 7.53 -9.88
CA LEU A 236 14.98 6.75 -11.08
C LEU A 236 14.29 7.57 -12.17
N ARG A 237 13.94 8.84 -11.92
CA ARG A 237 13.15 9.67 -12.86
C ARG A 237 13.77 9.77 -14.25
N HIS A 238 15.10 9.75 -14.36
CA HIS A 238 15.82 9.89 -15.63
C HIS A 238 15.55 8.72 -16.59
N ILE A 239 15.15 7.56 -16.06
CA ILE A 239 14.84 6.33 -16.80
C ILE A 239 13.39 6.38 -17.32
N THR A 240 12.45 6.80 -16.48
CA THR A 240 11.01 6.67 -16.75
C THR A 240 10.35 7.94 -17.27
N ASN A 241 10.95 9.12 -17.09
CA ASN A 241 10.27 10.39 -17.35
C ASN A 241 9.71 10.55 -18.78
N THR A 242 10.46 10.14 -19.80
CA THR A 242 10.01 10.25 -21.20
C THR A 242 8.76 9.39 -21.44
N ILE A 243 8.79 8.13 -20.98
CA ILE A 243 7.68 7.17 -21.14
C ILE A 243 6.39 7.72 -20.56
N TYR A 244 6.45 8.31 -19.36
CA TYR A 244 5.26 8.80 -18.66
C TYR A 244 4.78 10.15 -19.20
N LYS A 245 5.69 11.04 -19.64
CA LYS A 245 5.32 12.28 -20.34
C LYS A 245 4.51 11.97 -21.61
N GLU A 246 4.92 10.97 -22.39
CA GLU A 246 4.18 10.54 -23.58
C GLU A 246 2.80 9.94 -23.26
N ARG A 247 2.70 9.13 -22.20
CA ARG A 247 1.41 8.58 -21.73
C ARG A 247 0.43 9.68 -21.36
N MET A 248 0.92 10.76 -20.72
CA MET A 248 0.10 11.89 -20.31
C MET A 248 -0.42 12.74 -21.47
N GLN A 249 0.43 13.00 -22.47
CA GLN A 249 0.04 13.77 -23.65
C GLN A 249 -1.10 13.13 -24.44
N LYS A 250 -1.19 11.79 -24.44
CA LYS A 250 -2.23 11.04 -25.17
C LYS A 250 -3.63 11.18 -24.57
N ASN A 251 -3.74 11.31 -23.24
CA ASN A 251 -5.04 11.22 -22.57
C ASN A 251 -5.68 12.57 -22.25
N ARG A 252 -4.90 13.64 -22.05
CA ARG A 252 -5.41 14.97 -21.66
C ARG A 252 -6.33 14.94 -20.41
N HIS A 253 -5.95 14.22 -19.35
CA HIS A 253 -6.72 14.15 -18.09
C HIS A 253 -5.87 14.57 -16.88
N ALA A 254 -5.39 15.82 -16.92
CA ALA A 254 -4.50 16.44 -15.94
C ALA A 254 -3.27 15.60 -15.63
N ALA A 255 -3.14 15.04 -14.42
CA ALA A 255 -2.05 14.17 -13.99
C ALA A 255 -2.39 12.67 -14.05
N PHE A 256 -3.62 12.28 -14.40
CA PHE A 256 -4.05 10.88 -14.30
C PHE A 256 -3.62 10.03 -15.51
N VAL A 257 -3.14 8.81 -15.23
CA VAL A 257 -2.77 7.81 -16.24
C VAL A 257 -3.87 6.76 -16.34
N THR A 258 -4.65 6.80 -17.42
CA THR A 258 -5.84 5.96 -17.63
C THR A 258 -5.80 5.19 -18.96
N THR A 259 -4.70 5.26 -19.71
CA THR A 259 -4.55 4.54 -21.00
C THR A 259 -4.62 3.03 -20.83
N LYS A 260 -4.22 2.54 -19.65
CA LYS A 260 -4.22 1.14 -19.27
C LYS A 260 -4.96 0.99 -17.95
N VAL A 261 -5.85 0.02 -17.86
CA VAL A 261 -6.55 -0.33 -16.63
C VAL A 261 -6.39 -1.82 -16.41
N ALA A 262 -5.75 -2.20 -15.32
CA ALA A 262 -5.56 -3.60 -14.98
C ALA A 262 -6.83 -4.19 -14.33
N HIS A 263 -6.94 -5.51 -14.43
CA HIS A 263 -7.84 -6.34 -13.63
C HIS A 263 -7.02 -7.42 -12.93
N SER A 264 -7.08 -7.53 -11.60
CA SER A 264 -6.19 -8.45 -10.85
C SER A 264 -6.57 -9.91 -11.00
N GLY A 265 -7.85 -10.19 -11.27
CA GLY A 265 -8.36 -11.54 -11.44
C GLY A 265 -9.32 -11.93 -10.31
N CYS A 266 -9.56 -13.22 -10.13
CA CYS A 266 -10.51 -13.71 -9.11
C CYS A 266 -9.97 -14.90 -8.30
N ARG A 267 -8.65 -15.14 -8.32
CA ARG A 267 -8.03 -16.33 -7.72
C ARG A 267 -7.36 -16.09 -6.38
N GLY A 268 -7.29 -14.85 -5.87
CA GLY A 268 -6.55 -14.57 -4.64
C GLY A 268 -5.05 -14.34 -4.87
N VAL A 269 -4.55 -14.60 -6.09
CA VAL A 269 -3.15 -14.53 -6.49
C VAL A 269 -3.02 -13.88 -7.87
N LEU A 270 -1.85 -13.29 -8.15
CA LEU A 270 -1.59 -12.61 -9.43
C LEU A 270 -0.96 -13.51 -10.50
N HIS A 271 -0.60 -14.74 -10.15
CA HIS A 271 0.02 -15.71 -11.05
C HIS A 271 -0.56 -17.12 -10.90
N ASP A 272 -0.41 -17.95 -11.93
CA ASP A 272 -0.68 -19.38 -11.86
C ASP A 272 0.53 -20.18 -11.35
N ASP A 273 0.40 -21.51 -11.28
CA ASP A 273 1.43 -22.40 -10.73
C ASP A 273 2.74 -22.40 -11.56
N ASP A 274 2.68 -21.94 -12.82
CA ASP A 274 3.83 -21.74 -13.71
C ASP A 274 4.38 -20.30 -13.66
N TRP A 275 3.88 -19.48 -12.73
CA TRP A 275 4.18 -18.06 -12.57
C TRP A 275 3.78 -17.20 -13.78
N ALA A 276 2.84 -17.65 -14.61
CA ALA A 276 2.27 -16.83 -15.66
C ALA A 276 1.26 -15.84 -15.06
N PRO A 277 1.20 -14.59 -15.55
CA PRO A 277 0.32 -13.56 -14.99
C PRO A 277 -1.15 -13.91 -15.22
N LEU A 278 -1.96 -13.83 -14.16
CA LEU A 278 -3.41 -14.00 -14.20
C LEU A 278 -4.18 -12.69 -14.39
N TYR A 279 -3.52 -11.55 -14.17
CA TYR A 279 -4.10 -10.24 -14.38
C TYR A 279 -4.15 -9.88 -15.87
N THR A 280 -5.10 -9.02 -16.23
CA THR A 280 -5.30 -8.56 -17.62
C THR A 280 -5.23 -7.04 -17.71
N MET A 281 -4.83 -6.53 -18.88
CA MET A 281 -4.74 -5.09 -19.14
C MET A 281 -5.78 -4.66 -20.17
N GLY A 282 -6.77 -3.88 -19.73
CA GLY A 282 -7.68 -3.16 -20.59
C GLY A 282 -7.03 -1.90 -21.17
N LYS A 283 -7.39 -1.53 -22.40
CA LYS A 283 -7.01 -0.26 -23.04
C LYS A 283 -8.20 0.66 -23.12
N ILE A 284 -7.96 1.95 -22.90
CA ILE A 284 -8.97 3.01 -23.07
C ILE A 284 -8.50 3.94 -24.16
N ASP A 285 -9.28 3.99 -25.24
CA ASP A 285 -9.02 4.88 -26.35
C ASP A 285 -9.18 6.36 -25.93
N PRO A 286 -8.39 7.27 -26.52
CA PRO A 286 -8.52 8.69 -26.25
C PRO A 286 -9.95 9.20 -26.44
N TYR A 287 -10.36 10.15 -25.60
CA TYR A 287 -11.67 10.76 -25.71
C TYR A 287 -11.86 11.51 -27.03
N ILE A 288 -12.95 11.18 -27.74
CA ILE A 288 -13.37 11.86 -28.99
C ILE A 288 -14.60 12.74 -28.72
N SER A 289 -15.68 12.16 -28.20
CA SER A 289 -16.95 12.86 -27.93
C SER A 289 -17.85 12.08 -26.98
N GLY A 290 -18.79 12.75 -26.31
CA GLY A 290 -19.81 12.13 -25.46
C GLY A 290 -19.40 11.99 -24.00
N ASN A 291 -19.74 10.87 -23.36
CA ASN A 291 -19.32 10.59 -21.99
C ASN A 291 -17.86 10.10 -21.99
N CYS A 292 -17.04 10.74 -21.15
CA CYS A 292 -15.62 10.44 -21.08
C CYS A 292 -15.36 9.28 -20.11
N LYS A 293 -15.05 8.09 -20.65
CA LYS A 293 -14.69 6.90 -19.86
C LYS A 293 -13.52 7.13 -18.90
N HIS A 294 -12.54 7.97 -19.29
CA HIS A 294 -11.42 8.34 -18.41
C HIS A 294 -11.91 9.06 -17.15
N CYS A 295 -12.79 10.06 -17.30
CA CYS A 295 -13.36 10.78 -16.16
C CYS A 295 -14.23 9.87 -15.27
N GLU A 296 -14.98 8.95 -15.87
CA GLU A 296 -15.78 7.97 -15.11
C GLU A 296 -14.87 7.10 -14.22
N ILE A 297 -13.79 6.56 -14.78
CA ILE A 297 -12.84 5.72 -14.05
C ILE A 297 -12.10 6.50 -12.96
N ILE A 298 -11.64 7.72 -13.25
CA ILE A 298 -10.98 8.58 -12.27
C ILE A 298 -11.95 8.91 -11.12
N ALA A 299 -13.19 9.23 -11.45
CA ALA A 299 -14.19 9.51 -10.43
C ALA A 299 -14.54 8.26 -9.62
N ASP A 300 -14.55 7.08 -10.21
CA ASP A 300 -14.74 5.82 -9.49
C ASP A 300 -13.56 5.51 -8.56
N TRP A 301 -12.31 5.70 -9.00
CA TRP A 301 -11.12 5.53 -8.16
C TRP A 301 -11.22 6.42 -6.91
N ILE A 302 -11.51 7.71 -7.10
CA ILE A 302 -11.62 8.65 -5.99
C ILE A 302 -12.83 8.32 -5.13
N SER A 303 -14.00 8.09 -5.72
CA SER A 303 -15.23 7.89 -4.95
C SER A 303 -15.17 6.60 -4.13
N TYR A 304 -14.77 5.48 -4.72
CA TYR A 304 -14.80 4.18 -4.05
C TYR A 304 -13.64 4.00 -3.07
N ARG A 305 -12.48 4.63 -3.31
CA ARG A 305 -11.42 4.66 -2.30
C ARG A 305 -11.80 5.62 -1.15
N CYS A 306 -12.21 6.86 -1.43
CA CYS A 306 -12.42 7.85 -0.38
C CYS A 306 -13.71 7.70 0.43
N LEU A 307 -14.79 7.16 -0.16
CA LEU A 307 -16.08 7.00 0.53
C LEU A 307 -16.25 5.56 1.04
N TYR A 308 -16.69 5.46 2.29
CA TYR A 308 -17.28 4.24 2.82
C TYR A 308 -18.55 3.89 2.05
N ARG A 309 -18.92 2.61 2.05
CA ARG A 309 -20.05 2.11 1.25
C ARG A 309 -21.40 2.71 1.66
N ASP A 310 -21.56 2.99 2.94
CA ASP A 310 -22.73 3.67 3.53
C ASP A 310 -22.91 5.12 3.02
N ASP A 311 -21.85 5.74 2.49
CA ASP A 311 -21.86 7.11 1.96
C ASP A 311 -21.97 7.20 0.42
N ARG A 312 -22.01 6.07 -0.29
CA ARG A 312 -22.04 6.01 -1.77
C ARG A 312 -23.44 6.25 -2.33
N GLY A 313 -23.51 6.67 -3.60
CA GLY A 313 -24.75 7.04 -4.30
C GLY A 313 -25.35 8.39 -3.88
N GLY A 314 -24.82 8.99 -2.81
CA GLY A 314 -25.31 10.23 -2.23
C GLY A 314 -24.77 11.52 -2.88
N LYS A 315 -24.94 12.63 -2.16
CA LYS A 315 -24.50 13.96 -2.61
C LYS A 315 -22.96 14.05 -2.72
N LYS A 316 -22.21 13.41 -1.81
CA LYS A 316 -20.74 13.40 -1.81
C LYS A 316 -20.18 12.82 -3.10
N GLU A 317 -20.63 11.63 -3.50
CA GLU A 317 -20.20 10.98 -4.74
C GLU A 317 -20.52 11.84 -5.97
N LYS A 318 -21.73 12.41 -6.05
CA LYS A 318 -22.10 13.32 -7.15
C LYS A 318 -21.19 14.55 -7.22
N SER A 319 -20.82 15.13 -6.08
CA SER A 319 -19.89 16.25 -6.00
C SER A 319 -18.47 15.85 -6.42
N VAL A 320 -17.98 14.67 -6.04
CA VAL A 320 -16.67 14.15 -6.49
C VAL A 320 -16.66 13.96 -8.01
N ARG A 321 -17.70 13.31 -8.56
CA ARG A 321 -17.82 13.11 -10.01
C ARG A 321 -17.85 14.44 -10.77
N LYS A 322 -18.54 15.45 -10.24
CA LYS A 322 -18.54 16.80 -10.79
C LYS A 322 -17.15 17.44 -10.72
N LEU A 323 -16.46 17.38 -9.58
CA LEU A 323 -15.11 17.91 -9.42
C LEU A 323 -14.13 17.30 -10.43
N VAL A 324 -14.17 15.98 -10.64
CA VAL A 324 -13.33 15.32 -11.67
C VAL A 324 -13.62 15.88 -13.06
N LYS A 325 -14.90 16.03 -13.42
CA LYS A 325 -15.27 16.59 -14.72
C LYS A 325 -14.77 18.02 -14.89
N ASP A 326 -14.89 18.86 -13.86
CA ASP A 326 -14.56 20.28 -13.93
C ASP A 326 -13.02 20.53 -13.90
N SER A 327 -12.29 19.75 -13.10
CA SER A 327 -10.87 19.97 -12.84
C SER A 327 -9.91 19.09 -13.64
N VAL A 328 -10.36 17.94 -14.17
CA VAL A 328 -9.49 16.95 -14.81
C VAL A 328 -9.75 16.82 -16.32
N HIS A 329 -11.00 16.91 -16.76
CA HIS A 329 -11.37 16.63 -18.14
C HIS A 329 -10.68 17.55 -19.16
N LEU A 330 -9.98 16.95 -20.13
CA LEU A 330 -9.27 17.64 -21.21
C LEU A 330 -8.25 18.70 -20.75
N LYS A 331 -7.79 18.61 -19.50
CA LYS A 331 -6.72 19.45 -18.95
C LYS A 331 -5.36 18.83 -19.26
N SER A 332 -4.44 19.65 -19.74
CA SER A 332 -3.04 19.25 -20.00
C SER A 332 -2.10 19.58 -18.84
N CYS A 333 -2.52 20.43 -17.90
CA CYS A 333 -1.69 20.80 -16.75
C CYS A 333 -1.73 19.68 -15.69
N PRO A 334 -0.57 19.14 -15.28
CA PRO A 334 -0.51 18.11 -14.25
C PRO A 334 -0.50 18.66 -12.82
N SER A 335 -0.55 19.98 -12.60
CA SER A 335 -0.40 20.57 -11.25
C SER A 335 -1.49 20.13 -10.27
N LEU A 336 -2.71 19.86 -10.76
CA LEU A 336 -3.88 19.51 -9.94
C LEU A 336 -4.08 20.50 -8.77
N GLU A 337 -3.85 21.79 -9.02
CA GLU A 337 -4.02 22.86 -8.03
C GLU A 337 -5.38 22.77 -7.33
N GLU A 338 -5.36 22.75 -6.00
CA GLU A 338 -6.51 22.61 -5.10
C GLU A 338 -7.37 21.34 -5.32
N PHE A 339 -7.02 20.44 -6.24
CA PHE A 339 -7.85 19.28 -6.54
C PHE A 339 -7.99 18.37 -5.31
N TRP A 340 -6.86 18.02 -4.69
CA TRP A 340 -6.82 17.14 -3.52
C TRP A 340 -7.47 17.76 -2.29
N HIS A 341 -7.25 19.07 -2.09
CA HIS A 341 -7.98 19.88 -1.12
C HIS A 341 -9.48 19.71 -1.32
N ASN A 342 -9.97 19.97 -2.55
CA ASN A 342 -11.38 19.94 -2.86
C ASN A 342 -11.98 18.54 -2.71
N VAL A 343 -11.24 17.48 -3.04
CA VAL A 343 -11.66 16.10 -2.76
C VAL A 343 -11.89 15.92 -1.25
N ILE A 344 -10.88 16.20 -0.41
CA ILE A 344 -11.00 16.03 1.05
C ILE A 344 -12.17 16.85 1.60
N THR A 345 -12.26 18.12 1.21
CA THR A 345 -13.35 19.02 1.63
C THR A 345 -14.72 18.47 1.25
N ILE A 346 -14.91 17.94 0.03
CA ILE A 346 -16.18 17.32 -0.37
C ILE A 346 -16.51 16.12 0.52
N ILE A 347 -15.54 15.23 0.75
CA ILE A 347 -15.75 14.00 1.52
C ILE A 347 -16.14 14.32 2.98
N THR A 348 -15.56 15.38 3.57
CA THR A 348 -15.80 15.76 4.97
C THR A 348 -16.89 16.82 5.18
N SER A 349 -17.45 17.40 4.11
CA SER A 349 -18.35 18.57 4.17
C SER A 349 -19.65 18.43 4.97
N TYR A 350 -20.01 17.21 5.41
CA TYR A 350 -21.24 16.94 6.17
C TYR A 350 -21.00 16.28 7.52
N GLU A 351 -19.75 16.21 7.98
CA GLU A 351 -19.39 15.39 9.15
C GLU A 351 -19.26 16.14 10.46
N GLY A 352 -19.37 17.48 10.44
CA GLY A 352 -19.20 18.30 11.64
C GLY A 352 -17.80 18.22 12.25
N LEU A 353 -16.79 17.84 11.45
CA LEU A 353 -15.41 17.76 11.90
C LEU A 353 -14.83 19.16 12.16
N PRO A 354 -13.96 19.34 13.16
CA PRO A 354 -13.29 20.62 13.43
C PRO A 354 -12.53 21.13 12.20
N SER A 355 -12.73 22.41 11.84
CA SER A 355 -12.16 22.99 10.63
C SER A 355 -10.63 23.01 10.63
N ASP A 356 -10.01 23.20 11.79
CA ASP A 356 -8.56 23.16 11.99
C ASP A 356 -7.98 21.75 11.81
N MET A 357 -8.75 20.70 12.14
CA MET A 357 -8.38 19.32 11.88
C MET A 357 -8.41 18.98 10.40
N VAL A 358 -9.47 19.40 9.71
CA VAL A 358 -9.60 19.23 8.25
C VAL A 358 -8.47 19.98 7.53
N ALA A 359 -8.23 21.25 7.90
CA ALA A 359 -7.16 22.06 7.32
C ALA A 359 -5.77 21.45 7.52
N GLN A 360 -5.46 20.95 8.73
CA GLN A 360 -4.19 20.28 8.99
C GLN A 360 -4.00 19.01 8.15
N SER A 361 -5.08 18.25 7.94
CA SER A 361 -5.07 17.01 7.15
C SER A 361 -4.85 17.30 5.67
N ILE A 362 -5.51 18.33 5.15
CA ILE A 362 -5.30 18.82 3.78
C ILE A 362 -3.85 19.26 3.60
N GLN A 363 -3.33 20.10 4.51
CA GLN A 363 -1.94 20.57 4.44
C GLN A 363 -0.93 19.42 4.43
N ALA A 364 -1.16 18.38 5.24
CA ALA A 364 -0.28 17.21 5.27
C ALA A 364 -0.29 16.45 3.92
N VAL A 365 -1.46 16.28 3.31
CA VAL A 365 -1.62 15.63 2.01
C VAL A 365 -1.01 16.47 0.88
N GLU A 366 -1.24 17.78 0.86
CA GLU A 366 -0.70 18.69 -0.16
C GLU A 366 0.82 18.75 -0.11
N ALA A 367 1.43 18.74 1.09
CA ALA A 367 2.88 18.69 1.22
C ALA A 367 3.50 17.41 0.62
N VAL A 368 2.80 16.27 0.71
CA VAL A 368 3.23 15.02 0.03
C VAL A 368 3.11 15.17 -1.48
N TRP A 369 2.02 15.73 -1.98
CA TRP A 369 1.84 15.99 -3.41
C TRP A 369 2.93 16.91 -3.97
N GLU A 370 3.22 18.02 -3.29
CA GLU A 370 4.31 18.94 -3.65
C GLU A 370 5.66 18.21 -3.74
N THR A 371 5.93 17.31 -2.78
CA THR A 371 7.17 16.54 -2.76
C THR A 371 7.23 15.55 -3.92
N LEU A 372 6.13 14.83 -4.21
CA LEU A 372 6.02 13.93 -5.37
C LEU A 372 6.26 14.66 -6.69
N ARG A 373 5.64 15.83 -6.88
CA ARG A 373 5.84 16.67 -8.07
C ARG A 373 7.27 17.14 -8.21
N SER A 374 7.87 17.59 -7.10
CA SER A 374 9.24 18.11 -7.10
C SER A 374 10.27 17.00 -7.32
N ALA A 375 10.04 15.81 -6.77
CA ALA A 375 10.88 14.62 -6.97
C ALA A 375 10.98 14.23 -8.45
N LEU A 376 9.88 14.34 -9.21
CA LEU A 376 9.88 14.10 -10.67
C LEU A 376 10.61 15.15 -11.50
N ASN A 377 10.70 16.38 -10.99
CA ASN A 377 11.28 17.51 -11.68
C ASN A 377 12.78 17.58 -11.36
N ASP A 378 13.17 18.47 -10.46
CA ASP A 378 14.54 18.92 -10.24
C ASP A 378 15.01 18.78 -8.79
N MET A 379 14.14 18.39 -7.85
CA MET A 379 14.53 18.19 -6.46
C MET A 379 15.56 17.05 -6.35
N SER A 380 16.67 17.28 -5.67
CA SER A 380 17.68 16.23 -5.46
C SER A 380 17.15 15.11 -4.56
N PRO A 381 17.62 13.85 -4.72
CA PRO A 381 17.23 12.75 -3.84
C PRO A 381 17.41 13.06 -2.34
N ASP A 382 18.51 13.71 -1.96
CA ASP A 382 18.77 14.10 -0.56
C ASP A 382 17.70 15.06 -0.01
N LEU A 383 17.30 16.05 -0.81
CA LEU A 383 16.27 17.00 -0.40
C LEU A 383 14.88 16.33 -0.36
N VAL A 384 14.60 15.40 -1.29
CA VAL A 384 13.39 14.58 -1.24
C VAL A 384 13.36 13.76 0.05
N ALA A 385 14.45 13.11 0.43
CA ALA A 385 14.52 12.32 1.66
C ALA A 385 14.21 13.16 2.91
N VAL A 386 14.75 14.39 3.00
CA VAL A 386 14.42 15.34 4.07
C VAL A 386 12.92 15.67 4.08
N LYS A 387 12.33 15.93 2.90
CA LYS A 387 10.90 16.25 2.78
C LYS A 387 9.99 15.07 3.13
N VAL A 388 10.40 13.84 2.82
CA VAL A 388 9.67 12.63 3.22
C VAL A 388 9.58 12.55 4.75
N VAL A 389 10.67 12.80 5.48
CA VAL A 389 10.65 12.84 6.96
C VAL A 389 9.70 13.93 7.48
N GLU A 390 9.79 15.15 6.94
CA GLU A 390 8.88 16.23 7.34
C GLU A 390 7.41 15.88 7.08
N ASN A 391 7.12 15.30 5.92
CA ASN A 391 5.77 14.92 5.52
C ASN A 391 5.23 13.77 6.37
N HIS A 392 6.05 12.78 6.68
CA HIS A 392 5.70 11.69 7.59
C HIS A 392 5.24 12.24 8.95
N VAL A 393 6.02 13.14 9.55
CA VAL A 393 5.66 13.79 10.83
C VAL A 393 4.37 14.62 10.71
N ARG A 394 4.16 15.31 9.58
CA ARG A 394 2.91 16.06 9.33
C ARG A 394 1.71 15.12 9.27
N LEU A 395 1.82 14.03 8.52
CA LEU A 395 0.78 13.00 8.38
C LEU A 395 0.47 12.37 9.73
N ASP A 396 1.47 11.96 10.50
CA ASP A 396 1.28 11.35 11.83
C ASP A 396 0.51 12.28 12.77
N LYS A 397 0.90 13.56 12.82
CA LYS A 397 0.18 14.56 13.62
C LYS A 397 -1.28 14.69 13.19
N ALA A 398 -1.55 14.70 11.89
CA ALA A 398 -2.91 14.74 11.36
C ALA A 398 -3.69 13.47 11.74
N TYR A 399 -3.15 12.27 11.48
CA TYR A 399 -3.77 11.00 11.85
C TYR A 399 -4.08 10.92 13.35
N ILE A 400 -3.10 11.17 14.21
CA ILE A 400 -3.27 11.15 15.68
C ILE A 400 -4.39 12.11 16.11
N LYS A 401 -4.45 13.30 15.53
CA LYS A 401 -5.50 14.27 15.86
C LYS A 401 -6.89 13.76 15.50
N THR A 402 -7.05 13.09 14.35
CA THR A 402 -8.35 12.52 13.95
C THR A 402 -8.84 11.39 14.87
N HIS A 403 -7.96 10.68 15.58
CA HIS A 403 -8.39 9.63 16.51
C HIS A 403 -9.12 10.18 17.75
N LYS A 404 -9.05 11.49 17.99
CA LYS A 404 -9.79 12.16 19.07
C LYS A 404 -11.26 12.40 18.75
N GLU A 405 -11.66 12.22 17.49
CA GLU A 405 -13.02 12.45 17.01
C GLU A 405 -13.68 11.15 16.56
N SER A 406 -14.92 10.91 16.99
CA SER A 406 -15.68 9.70 16.66
C SER A 406 -15.86 9.50 15.15
N LYS A 407 -16.03 10.60 14.39
CA LYS A 407 -16.13 10.61 12.92
C LYS A 407 -14.81 10.87 12.20
N GLY A 408 -13.70 10.99 12.93
CA GLY A 408 -12.39 11.26 12.34
C GLY A 408 -11.91 10.19 11.35
N TYR A 409 -12.47 8.98 11.40
CA TYR A 409 -12.19 7.89 10.46
C TYR A 409 -12.51 8.24 9.00
N ILE A 410 -13.46 9.16 8.76
CA ILE A 410 -13.80 9.65 7.41
C ILE A 410 -12.64 10.46 6.83
N LEU A 411 -12.01 11.30 7.67
CA LEU A 411 -10.87 12.11 7.26
C LEU A 411 -9.61 11.24 7.06
N ARG A 412 -9.37 10.27 7.95
CA ARG A 412 -8.30 9.27 7.78
C ARG A 412 -8.45 8.50 6.48
N ARG A 413 -9.67 8.05 6.16
CA ARG A 413 -10.01 7.37 4.90
C ARG A 413 -9.71 8.26 3.71
N ALA A 414 -10.18 9.51 3.74
CA ALA A 414 -9.93 10.48 2.67
C ALA A 414 -8.43 10.69 2.44
N MET A 415 -7.66 10.93 3.51
CA MET A 415 -6.20 11.12 3.44
C MET A 415 -5.48 9.90 2.85
N SER A 416 -5.70 8.70 3.39
CA SER A 416 -5.06 7.47 2.88
C SER A 416 -5.44 7.22 1.42
N SER A 417 -6.70 7.47 1.05
CA SER A 417 -7.21 7.25 -0.30
C SER A 417 -6.58 8.18 -1.32
N VAL A 418 -6.54 9.49 -1.04
CA VAL A 418 -5.94 10.45 -1.99
C VAL A 418 -4.44 10.21 -2.15
N LEU A 419 -3.73 9.89 -1.07
CA LEU A 419 -2.31 9.52 -1.11
C LEU A 419 -2.11 8.27 -1.98
N SER A 420 -2.89 7.22 -1.76
CA SER A 420 -2.85 6.00 -2.57
C SER A 420 -3.07 6.31 -4.06
N VAL A 421 -4.11 7.08 -4.40
CA VAL A 421 -4.42 7.48 -5.80
C VAL A 421 -3.28 8.30 -6.41
N MET A 422 -2.66 9.21 -5.67
CA MET A 422 -1.48 9.94 -6.16
C MET A 422 -0.37 8.97 -6.58
N MET A 423 -0.11 7.96 -5.75
CA MET A 423 1.03 7.06 -5.87
C MET A 423 0.84 5.96 -6.91
N ASP A 424 -0.38 5.62 -7.32
CA ASP A 424 -0.62 4.53 -8.27
C ASP A 424 -1.44 4.91 -9.52
N ARG A 425 -2.20 6.01 -9.52
CA ARG A 425 -3.09 6.41 -10.63
C ARG A 425 -2.67 7.67 -11.40
N THR A 426 -1.59 8.32 -11.02
CA THR A 426 -1.11 9.56 -11.68
C THR A 426 0.19 9.36 -12.45
N ASP A 427 0.68 10.40 -13.12
CA ASP A 427 1.96 10.40 -13.82
C ASP A 427 3.15 10.24 -12.89
N VAL A 428 2.99 10.44 -11.58
CA VAL A 428 4.03 10.12 -10.59
C VAL A 428 4.06 8.65 -10.19
N ALA A 429 3.09 7.82 -10.63
CA ALA A 429 2.85 6.43 -10.21
C ALA A 429 4.12 5.71 -9.74
N VAL A 430 4.42 5.81 -8.44
CA VAL A 430 5.76 5.58 -7.89
C VAL A 430 6.13 4.11 -8.01
N TYR A 431 5.20 3.25 -7.62
CA TYR A 431 5.33 1.80 -7.71
C TYR A 431 5.63 1.33 -9.14
N GLN A 432 4.85 1.80 -10.12
CA GLN A 432 5.05 1.39 -11.52
C GLN A 432 6.37 1.96 -12.07
N ARG A 433 6.81 3.15 -11.63
CA ARG A 433 8.09 3.72 -12.05
C ARG A 433 9.29 2.98 -11.45
N ILE A 434 9.24 2.59 -10.18
CA ILE A 434 10.27 1.76 -9.55
C ILE A 434 10.38 0.44 -10.33
N LEU A 435 9.25 -0.23 -10.56
CA LEU A 435 9.21 -1.48 -11.29
C LEU A 435 9.68 -1.33 -12.75
N ASP A 436 9.20 -0.34 -13.50
CA ASP A 436 9.64 -0.08 -14.87
C ASP A 436 11.16 0.14 -14.94
N SER A 437 11.72 0.89 -13.98
CA SER A 437 13.17 1.09 -13.88
C SER A 437 13.93 -0.20 -13.57
N ALA A 438 13.41 -1.05 -12.68
CA ALA A 438 14.02 -2.34 -12.36
C ALA A 438 14.07 -3.26 -13.60
N LEU A 439 12.99 -3.28 -14.38
CA LEU A 439 12.91 -4.06 -15.61
C LEU A 439 13.86 -3.53 -16.70
N ILE A 440 13.97 -2.21 -16.86
CA ILE A 440 14.89 -1.59 -17.82
C ILE A 440 16.34 -1.91 -17.44
N HIS A 441 16.72 -1.69 -16.17
CA HIS A 441 18.07 -2.03 -15.70
C HIS A 441 18.39 -3.52 -15.84
N GLY A 442 17.44 -4.40 -15.51
CA GLY A 442 17.62 -5.86 -15.67
C GLY A 442 17.77 -6.31 -17.12
N CYS A 443 17.19 -5.58 -18.08
CA CYS A 443 17.35 -5.87 -19.52
C CYS A 443 18.68 -5.34 -20.09
N GLU A 444 19.18 -4.23 -19.56
CA GLU A 444 20.44 -3.59 -20.00
C GLU A 444 21.68 -4.29 -19.44
N SER A 445 21.55 -4.98 -18.31
CA SER A 445 22.64 -5.71 -17.63
C SER A 445 22.84 -7.15 -18.13
N LYS A 446 22.61 -7.40 -19.44
CA LYS A 446 23.05 -8.66 -20.05
C LYS A 446 24.57 -8.75 -20.03
N PRO A 447 25.18 -9.83 -19.52
CA PRO A 447 26.60 -10.09 -19.66
C PRO A 447 27.02 -10.25 -21.13
#